data_AF-A0A843CW05-F1
#
_entry.id   AF-A0A843CW05-F1
#
_cell.length_a   1.000
_cell.length_b   1.000
_cell.length_c   1.000
_cell.angle_alpha   90.00
_cell.angle_beta   90.00
_cell.angle_gamma   90.00
#
_symmetry.space_group_name_H-M   'P 1'
#
loop_
_entity.id
_entity.type
_entity.pdbx_description
1 polymer ?
#
loop_
_entity_poly.entity_id
_entity_poly.type
_entity_poly.pdbx_seq_one_letter_code
_entity_poly.pdbx_strand_id
1 'polypeptide(L)'
;MENQNYGDVIGCGSCAPFINNVLVPSGSTMSNYHSYGDSINGCSAGCYQAFTEGIQTVGDGWCPVSSSPCQSSSTPNIASQLQAIGLSTAMFCEDGCPRGADHFPWIGYANTWNSCVTGGFTCNGQAGPSGNLLYGTTDALGGSTTYDSVQSNAGNSAFINYLNSANPANYIWFTPTDSHNMHDNSVQTGDNYLASLLVGSGGTLSNPRPGTVLSTSLFKQSGTLLYIWWD
;
A
#
# COMPACT_ATOMS: atom_id res chain seq x y z
N MET A 1 3.99 8.02 0.76
CA MET A 1 4.74 9.30 0.67
C MET A 1 4.53 10.04 1.97
N GLU A 2 4.67 9.29 3.07
CA GLU A 2 4.24 9.65 4.40
C GLU A 2 5.06 10.82 4.94
N ASN A 3 4.41 11.69 5.71
CA ASN A 3 5.02 12.88 6.33
C ASN A 3 5.61 13.90 5.34
N GLN A 4 5.29 13.80 4.05
CA GLN A 4 5.72 14.77 3.04
C GLN A 4 4.57 15.72 2.70
N ASN A 5 4.85 17.04 2.68
CA ASN A 5 3.84 17.99 2.22
C ASN A 5 3.58 17.79 0.72
N TYR A 6 2.36 18.09 0.29
CA TYR A 6 1.99 18.00 -1.12
C TYR A 6 2.98 18.72 -2.05
N GLY A 7 3.41 19.95 -1.69
CA GLY A 7 4.33 20.75 -2.50
C GLY A 7 5.76 20.19 -2.58
N ASP A 8 6.16 19.37 -1.61
CA ASP A 8 7.49 18.74 -1.58
C ASP A 8 7.55 17.54 -2.55
N VAL A 9 6.39 16.91 -2.79
CA VAL A 9 6.23 15.78 -3.73
C VAL A 9 5.77 16.26 -5.10
N ILE A 10 4.63 16.95 -5.18
CA ILE A 10 4.02 17.43 -6.43
C ILE A 10 4.30 18.93 -6.59
N GLY A 11 4.90 19.29 -7.72
CA GLY A 11 5.40 20.64 -8.01
C GLY A 11 6.91 20.74 -7.92
N CYS A 12 7.60 19.81 -7.26
CA CYS A 12 9.06 19.73 -7.26
C CYS A 12 9.59 18.67 -8.26
N GLY A 13 9.75 19.08 -9.52
CA GLY A 13 10.24 18.20 -10.59
C GLY A 13 11.63 17.60 -10.39
N SER A 14 12.49 18.20 -9.55
CA SER A 14 13.80 17.67 -9.18
C SER A 14 13.78 16.77 -7.95
N CYS A 15 12.77 16.91 -7.08
CA CYS A 15 12.62 16.10 -5.86
C CYS A 15 12.01 14.73 -6.16
N ALA A 16 10.96 14.72 -7.00
CA ALA A 16 10.24 13.52 -7.43
C ALA A 16 10.06 13.52 -8.96
N PRO A 17 11.15 13.30 -9.72
CA PRO A 17 11.11 13.38 -11.17
C PRO A 17 10.15 12.38 -11.83
N PHE A 18 9.99 11.17 -11.30
CA PHE A 18 9.06 10.20 -11.87
C PHE A 18 7.60 10.63 -11.64
N ILE A 19 7.23 11.00 -10.41
CA ILE A 19 5.89 11.50 -10.11
C ILE A 19 5.56 12.72 -10.97
N ASN A 20 6.42 13.76 -10.97
CA ASN A 20 6.09 15.03 -11.61
C ASN A 20 6.17 15.01 -13.14
N ASN A 21 7.11 14.26 -13.71
CA ASN A 21 7.33 14.27 -15.16
C ASN A 21 6.67 13.08 -15.88
N VAL A 22 6.20 12.07 -15.14
CA VAL A 22 5.59 10.87 -15.73
C VAL A 22 4.17 10.66 -15.24
N LEU A 23 3.93 10.59 -13.92
CA LEU A 23 2.60 10.28 -13.39
C LEU A 23 1.63 11.46 -13.47
N VAL A 24 2.04 12.65 -13.02
CA VAL A 24 1.20 13.85 -13.03
C VAL A 24 0.69 14.18 -14.45
N PRO A 25 1.52 14.18 -15.51
CA PRO A 25 1.05 14.46 -16.86
C PRO A 25 0.16 13.35 -17.46
N SER A 26 0.25 12.13 -16.93
CA SER A 26 -0.47 10.94 -17.44
C SER A 26 -1.72 10.60 -16.63
N GLY A 27 -1.98 11.33 -15.54
CA GLY A 27 -3.02 11.03 -14.58
C GLY A 27 -3.73 12.28 -14.08
N SER A 28 -4.17 12.23 -12.83
CA SER A 28 -4.80 13.36 -12.16
C SER A 28 -4.30 13.45 -10.73
N THR A 29 -4.18 14.68 -10.22
CA THR A 29 -3.78 14.95 -8.85
C THR A 29 -4.90 15.66 -8.10
N MET A 30 -4.92 15.51 -6.78
CA MET A 30 -5.87 16.19 -5.91
C MET A 30 -5.10 16.91 -4.80
N SER A 31 -4.90 18.22 -4.96
CA SER A 31 -4.09 19.02 -4.02
C SER A 31 -4.76 19.35 -2.69
N ASN A 32 -6.09 19.23 -2.63
CA ASN A 32 -6.90 19.51 -1.44
C ASN A 32 -7.64 18.26 -0.95
N TYR A 33 -7.15 17.07 -1.31
CA TYR A 33 -7.72 15.84 -0.78
C TYR A 33 -7.18 15.60 0.62
N HIS A 34 -8.08 15.66 1.59
CA HIS A 34 -7.84 15.22 2.95
C HIS A 34 -8.75 14.02 3.15
N SER A 35 -8.17 12.82 3.29
CA SER A 35 -8.92 11.59 3.59
C SER A 35 -9.64 11.66 4.95
N TYR A 36 -9.37 12.72 5.71
CA TYR A 36 -9.91 13.08 7.00
C TYR A 36 -10.61 14.45 6.94
N GLY A 37 -11.69 14.62 7.70
CA GLY A 37 -12.54 15.82 7.69
C GLY A 37 -12.00 17.04 8.47
N ASP A 38 -10.83 17.56 8.08
CA ASP A 38 -10.09 18.72 8.65
C ASP A 38 -9.26 18.51 9.94
N SER A 39 -8.09 19.17 9.99
CA SER A 39 -7.18 19.42 11.14
C SER A 39 -6.44 18.22 11.77
N ILE A 40 -5.26 17.85 11.24
CA ILE A 40 -4.42 16.77 11.78
C ILE A 40 -2.95 17.20 11.93
N ASN A 41 -2.28 16.67 12.98
CA ASN A 41 -0.83 16.71 13.22
C ASN A 41 -0.35 15.30 13.58
N GLY A 42 0.53 14.69 12.77
CA GLY A 42 1.15 13.36 12.98
C GLY A 42 0.14 12.22 13.01
N CYS A 43 0.00 11.46 11.93
CA CYS A 43 -1.23 10.70 11.78
C CYS A 43 -1.17 9.31 11.22
N SER A 44 -0.03 8.64 11.07
CA SER A 44 0.04 7.29 10.48
C SER A 44 -1.18 6.42 10.81
N ALA A 45 -1.32 5.98 12.06
CA ALA A 45 -2.47 5.17 12.45
C ALA A 45 -3.82 5.86 12.21
N GLY A 46 -3.92 7.14 12.55
CA GLY A 46 -5.14 7.93 12.47
C GLY A 46 -5.63 8.20 11.04
N CYS A 47 -4.73 8.45 10.10
CA CYS A 47 -4.98 8.74 8.70
C CYS A 47 -5.33 7.48 7.93
N TYR A 48 -4.66 6.36 8.23
CA TYR A 48 -5.07 5.06 7.71
C TYR A 48 -6.45 4.64 8.27
N GLN A 49 -6.75 4.92 9.55
CA GLN A 49 -8.10 4.72 10.10
C GLN A 49 -9.12 5.63 9.41
N ALA A 50 -8.82 6.91 9.21
CA ALA A 50 -9.71 7.84 8.53
C ALA A 50 -9.99 7.38 7.09
N PHE A 51 -8.97 6.90 6.39
CA PHE A 51 -9.11 6.38 5.04
C PHE A 51 -10.01 5.14 4.97
N THR A 52 -9.85 4.20 5.92
CA THR A 52 -10.49 2.89 5.85
C THR A 52 -11.83 2.80 6.58
N GLU A 53 -12.06 3.64 7.58
CA GLU A 53 -13.25 3.66 8.45
C GLU A 53 -14.00 5.01 8.43
N GLY A 54 -13.35 6.10 8.02
CA GLY A 54 -13.95 7.45 8.03
C GLY A 54 -13.88 8.15 9.39
N ILE A 55 -13.09 7.64 10.34
CA ILE A 55 -12.88 8.25 11.67
C ILE A 55 -11.39 8.26 12.03
N GLN A 56 -11.01 9.16 12.93
CA GLN A 56 -9.65 9.23 13.49
C GLN A 56 -9.73 9.22 15.02
N THR A 57 -9.56 8.05 15.61
CA THR A 57 -9.63 7.84 17.06
C THR A 57 -8.38 7.20 17.63
N VAL A 58 -7.43 6.84 16.75
CA VAL A 58 -6.17 6.19 17.08
C VAL A 58 -5.00 7.09 16.69
N GLY A 59 -3.85 6.87 17.33
CA GLY A 59 -2.59 7.56 17.04
C GLY A 59 -1.44 6.57 16.99
N ASP A 60 -0.23 7.09 16.75
CA ASP A 60 0.97 6.28 16.52
C ASP A 60 1.22 5.22 17.59
N GLY A 61 1.70 4.04 17.15
CA GLY A 61 1.88 2.84 17.95
C GLY A 61 0.58 2.04 18.17
N TRP A 62 -0.48 2.34 17.42
CA TRP A 62 -1.74 1.63 17.51
C TRP A 62 -1.63 0.23 16.92
N CYS A 63 -2.06 -0.73 17.72
CA CYS A 63 -2.21 -2.12 17.34
C CYS A 63 -0.99 -2.72 16.62
N PRO A 64 0.14 -2.87 17.34
CA PRO A 64 1.26 -3.64 16.83
C PRO A 64 0.83 -5.06 16.45
N VAL A 65 1.63 -5.70 15.60
CA VAL A 65 1.42 -7.09 15.13
C VAL A 65 1.16 -8.05 16.30
N SER A 66 1.90 -7.88 17.40
CA SER A 66 1.79 -8.73 18.60
C SER A 66 0.47 -8.59 19.37
N SER A 67 -0.26 -7.49 19.21
CA SER A 67 -1.55 -7.25 19.86
C SER A 67 -2.73 -7.27 18.89
N SER A 68 -2.49 -7.51 17.61
CA SER A 68 -3.53 -7.56 16.58
C SER A 68 -4.45 -8.79 16.75
N PRO A 69 -5.78 -8.66 16.55
CA PRO A 69 -6.51 -7.44 16.20
C PRO A 69 -6.91 -6.64 17.44
N CYS A 70 -7.07 -5.32 17.30
CA CYS A 70 -7.38 -4.40 18.40
C CYS A 70 -8.79 -3.80 18.34
N GLN A 71 -9.50 -4.03 17.25
CA GLN A 71 -10.89 -3.63 17.08
C GLN A 71 -11.81 -4.82 16.83
N SER A 72 -13.08 -4.64 17.19
CA SER A 72 -14.11 -5.67 17.11
C SER A 72 -14.39 -6.13 15.68
N SER A 73 -14.98 -7.32 15.53
CA SER A 73 -15.41 -7.81 14.22
C SER A 73 -16.59 -7.02 13.63
N SER A 74 -17.33 -6.29 14.48
CA SER A 74 -18.44 -5.42 14.07
C SER A 74 -18.01 -4.05 13.56
N THR A 75 -16.72 -3.69 13.67
CA THR A 75 -16.25 -2.38 13.21
C THR A 75 -16.28 -2.33 11.67
N PRO A 76 -17.11 -1.48 11.05
CA PRO A 76 -17.17 -1.38 9.60
C PRO A 76 -15.90 -0.73 9.06
N ASN A 77 -15.43 -1.23 7.92
CA ASN A 77 -14.35 -0.61 7.15
C ASN A 77 -14.65 -0.83 5.66
N ILE A 78 -13.96 -0.13 4.77
CA ILE A 78 -14.22 -0.23 3.33
C ILE A 78 -14.14 -1.68 2.82
N ALA A 79 -13.21 -2.47 3.33
CA ALA A 79 -13.02 -3.85 2.89
C ALA A 79 -14.18 -4.78 3.28
N SER A 80 -14.63 -4.70 4.53
CA SER A 80 -15.80 -5.46 5.01
C SER A 80 -17.10 -4.99 4.34
N GLN A 81 -17.25 -3.70 4.02
CA GLN A 81 -18.40 -3.19 3.28
C GLN A 81 -18.43 -3.69 1.83
N LEU A 82 -17.28 -3.72 1.15
CA LEU A 82 -17.17 -4.28 -0.21
C LEU A 82 -17.52 -5.77 -0.23
N GLN A 83 -17.05 -6.52 0.76
CA GLN A 83 -17.35 -7.96 0.86
C GLN A 83 -18.81 -8.24 1.18
N ALA A 84 -19.46 -7.39 2.00
CA ALA A 84 -20.88 -7.52 2.28
C ALA A 84 -21.76 -7.42 1.02
N ILE A 85 -21.26 -6.78 -0.05
CA ILE A 85 -21.93 -6.69 -1.35
C ILE A 85 -21.34 -7.63 -2.41
N GLY A 86 -20.50 -8.59 -2.00
CA GLY A 86 -19.94 -9.62 -2.87
C GLY A 86 -18.71 -9.19 -3.68
N LEU A 87 -18.09 -8.06 -3.36
CA LEU A 87 -16.82 -7.63 -3.96
C LEU A 87 -15.64 -8.17 -3.17
N SER A 88 -14.62 -8.62 -3.90
CA SER A 88 -13.42 -9.23 -3.31
C SER A 88 -12.37 -8.17 -2.97
N THR A 89 -11.53 -8.48 -1.98
CA THR A 89 -10.49 -7.58 -1.47
C THR A 89 -9.19 -8.35 -1.19
N ALA A 90 -8.04 -7.71 -1.38
CA ALA A 90 -6.75 -8.28 -1.03
C ALA A 90 -5.76 -7.19 -0.57
N MET A 91 -5.04 -7.47 0.51
CA MET A 91 -4.19 -6.51 1.19
C MET A 91 -2.76 -7.03 1.29
N PHE A 92 -1.81 -6.22 0.85
CA PHE A 92 -0.40 -6.55 0.74
C PHE A 92 0.43 -5.55 1.55
N CYS A 93 1.49 -6.05 2.17
CA CYS A 93 2.34 -5.25 3.02
C CYS A 93 3.79 -5.70 2.88
N GLU A 94 4.70 -4.76 2.68
CA GLU A 94 6.12 -5.04 2.64
C GLU A 94 6.70 -5.39 4.02
N ASP A 95 7.70 -6.25 4.00
CA ASP A 95 8.54 -6.70 5.12
C ASP A 95 7.79 -7.14 6.38
N GLY A 96 6.67 -7.84 6.16
CA GLY A 96 5.86 -8.38 7.25
C GLY A 96 5.21 -7.32 8.13
N CYS A 97 4.93 -6.14 7.60
CA CYS A 97 4.28 -5.03 8.32
C CYS A 97 4.95 -4.69 9.65
N PRO A 98 6.20 -4.19 9.64
CA PRO A 98 6.93 -3.93 10.89
C PRO A 98 6.21 -2.91 11.79
N ARG A 99 5.46 -1.97 11.21
CA ARG A 99 4.64 -0.96 11.90
C ARG A 99 3.26 -1.47 12.36
N GLY A 100 2.88 -2.70 12.01
CA GLY A 100 1.57 -3.24 12.34
C GLY A 100 0.42 -2.41 11.75
N ALA A 101 -0.64 -2.20 12.53
CA ALA A 101 -1.83 -1.51 12.03
C ALA A 101 -1.64 0.00 11.84
N ASP A 102 -0.54 0.59 12.33
CA ASP A 102 -0.20 2.00 12.06
C ASP A 102 -0.14 2.29 10.56
N HIS A 103 0.38 1.36 9.76
CA HIS A 103 0.55 1.50 8.30
C HIS A 103 -0.18 0.45 7.48
N PHE A 104 -0.65 -0.59 8.14
CA PHE A 104 -1.39 -1.65 7.51
C PHE A 104 -2.67 -1.93 8.32
N PRO A 105 -3.67 -1.04 8.23
CA PRO A 105 -4.79 -0.97 9.16
C PRO A 105 -5.62 -2.26 9.20
N TRP A 106 -5.54 -3.08 8.16
CA TRP A 106 -6.28 -4.34 7.99
C TRP A 106 -6.01 -5.37 9.08
N ILE A 107 -4.87 -5.34 9.76
CA ILE A 107 -4.64 -6.25 10.90
C ILE A 107 -5.23 -5.71 12.21
N GLY A 108 -5.61 -4.43 12.26
CA GLY A 108 -6.25 -3.81 13.40
C GLY A 108 -7.69 -4.28 13.62
N TYR A 109 -8.41 -4.65 12.55
CA TYR A 109 -9.81 -5.08 12.60
C TYR A 109 -9.96 -6.60 12.66
N ALA A 110 -10.73 -7.12 13.63
CA ALA A 110 -10.95 -8.56 13.73
C ALA A 110 -11.70 -9.17 12.53
N ASN A 111 -12.35 -8.37 11.67
CA ASN A 111 -13.06 -8.86 10.47
C ASN A 111 -12.15 -9.06 9.25
N THR A 112 -11.00 -8.39 9.20
CA THR A 112 -10.00 -8.50 8.14
C THR A 112 -8.75 -9.27 8.59
N TRP A 113 -8.49 -9.33 9.89
CA TRP A 113 -7.34 -10.02 10.50
C TRP A 113 -7.37 -11.55 10.36
N ASN A 114 -6.19 -12.20 10.41
CA ASN A 114 -6.03 -13.66 10.48
C ASN A 114 -4.90 -14.04 11.45
N SER A 115 -4.94 -15.25 12.02
CA SER A 115 -3.92 -15.77 12.94
C SER A 115 -2.51 -15.82 12.37
N CYS A 116 -2.32 -15.76 11.04
CA CYS A 116 -1.00 -15.62 10.41
C CYS A 116 -0.27 -14.32 10.78
N VAL A 117 -0.91 -13.40 11.51
CA VAL A 117 -0.31 -12.17 12.04
C VAL A 117 0.31 -12.39 13.44
N THR A 118 -0.07 -13.42 14.21
CA THR A 118 0.41 -13.58 15.60
C THR A 118 1.84 -14.12 15.68
N GLY A 119 2.66 -13.56 16.57
CA GLY A 119 4.07 -13.94 16.76
C GLY A 119 5.01 -13.46 15.64
N GLY A 120 4.49 -13.24 14.43
CA GLY A 120 5.12 -12.63 13.27
C GLY A 120 4.16 -12.62 12.09
N PHE A 121 4.40 -11.74 11.11
CA PHE A 121 3.53 -11.64 9.94
C PHE A 121 3.92 -12.67 8.87
N THR A 122 3.14 -13.74 8.76
CA THR A 122 3.41 -14.89 7.90
C THR A 122 2.31 -15.14 6.87
N CYS A 123 1.41 -14.17 6.67
CA CYS A 123 0.30 -14.34 5.75
C CYS A 123 0.80 -14.40 4.29
N ASN A 124 0.31 -15.36 3.54
CA ASN A 124 0.55 -15.59 2.12
C ASN A 124 -0.79 -16.01 1.47
N GLY A 125 -1.80 -15.15 1.59
CA GLY A 125 -3.13 -15.34 1.01
C GLY A 125 -4.16 -15.98 1.94
N GLN A 126 -3.91 -16.02 3.25
CA GLN A 126 -4.93 -16.42 4.22
C GLN A 126 -6.04 -15.37 4.24
N ALA A 127 -7.28 -15.85 4.32
CA ALA A 127 -8.45 -15.01 4.42
C ALA A 127 -8.75 -14.63 5.88
N GLY A 128 -9.02 -13.35 6.14
CA GLY A 128 -9.69 -12.94 7.37
C GLY A 128 -11.17 -13.39 7.40
N PRO A 129 -11.88 -13.25 8.53
CA PRO A 129 -13.26 -13.71 8.68
C PRO A 129 -14.24 -13.24 7.61
N SER A 130 -14.08 -12.04 7.07
CA SER A 130 -14.95 -11.54 6.00
C SER A 130 -14.53 -11.99 4.59
N GLY A 131 -13.36 -12.64 4.45
CA GLY A 131 -12.83 -13.18 3.18
C GLY A 131 -11.64 -12.41 2.60
N ASN A 132 -11.11 -11.41 3.31
CA ASN A 132 -10.05 -10.52 2.81
C ASN A 132 -8.73 -11.29 2.77
N LEU A 133 -8.07 -11.36 1.62
CA LEU A 133 -6.79 -12.03 1.52
C LEU A 133 -5.69 -11.13 2.09
N LEU A 134 -4.89 -11.66 3.01
CA LEU A 134 -3.74 -10.96 3.59
C LEU A 134 -2.43 -11.54 3.06
N TYR A 135 -1.51 -10.66 2.68
CA TYR A 135 -0.17 -11.02 2.22
C TYR A 135 0.87 -10.16 2.94
N GLY A 136 1.72 -10.86 3.68
CA GLY A 136 2.94 -10.34 4.27
C GLY A 136 4.04 -10.72 3.34
N THR A 137 4.65 -9.71 2.78
CA THR A 137 5.68 -9.90 1.81
C THR A 137 7.03 -9.75 2.52
N THR A 138 8.04 -10.55 2.19
CA THR A 138 9.35 -10.52 2.89
C THR A 138 10.44 -10.08 1.94
N ASP A 139 11.25 -9.10 2.32
CA ASP A 139 12.50 -8.81 1.64
C ASP A 139 13.40 -10.07 1.62
N ALA A 140 13.74 -10.52 0.41
CA ALA A 140 14.64 -11.66 0.22
C ALA A 140 16.12 -11.24 0.29
N LEU A 141 16.42 -9.94 0.34
CA LEU A 141 17.77 -9.39 0.22
C LEU A 141 18.35 -8.84 1.52
N GLY A 142 17.60 -8.84 2.62
CA GLY A 142 18.12 -8.42 3.93
C GLY A 142 18.55 -6.95 3.99
N GLY A 143 17.79 -6.05 3.35
CA GLY A 143 17.99 -4.60 3.42
C GLY A 143 18.73 -3.98 2.22
N SER A 144 18.64 -4.57 1.03
CA SER A 144 19.26 -3.98 -0.17
C SER A 144 18.57 -2.69 -0.59
N THR A 145 19.36 -1.63 -0.80
CA THR A 145 18.89 -0.30 -1.27
C THR A 145 18.86 -0.18 -2.79
N THR A 146 19.23 -1.24 -3.53
CA THR A 146 19.37 -1.19 -5.00
C THR A 146 18.15 -1.83 -5.66
N TYR A 147 17.20 -1.00 -6.09
CA TYR A 147 15.97 -1.40 -6.77
C TYR A 147 16.16 -1.40 -8.30
N ASP A 148 16.81 -2.43 -8.86
CA ASP A 148 17.05 -2.49 -10.33
C ASP A 148 15.96 -3.25 -11.12
N SER A 149 15.22 -4.11 -10.43
CA SER A 149 14.19 -4.98 -11.00
C SER A 149 13.24 -5.50 -9.92
N VAL A 150 11.96 -5.61 -10.26
CA VAL A 150 10.91 -6.16 -9.38
C VAL A 150 11.07 -7.67 -9.16
N GLN A 151 12.17 -8.27 -9.63
CA GLN A 151 12.52 -9.67 -9.40
C GLN A 151 13.43 -9.91 -8.19
N SER A 152 13.94 -8.90 -7.51
CA SER A 152 14.90 -9.12 -6.42
C SER A 152 14.30 -9.20 -5.01
N ASN A 153 13.03 -8.83 -4.78
CA ASN A 153 12.42 -8.93 -3.45
C ASN A 153 11.29 -9.96 -3.46
N ALA A 154 11.40 -11.03 -2.65
CA ALA A 154 10.30 -11.97 -2.44
C ALA A 154 9.00 -11.26 -2.00
N GLY A 155 9.12 -10.03 -1.53
CA GLY A 155 8.03 -9.12 -1.21
C GLY A 155 7.07 -8.82 -2.38
N ASN A 156 7.59 -8.17 -3.42
CA ASN A 156 6.76 -7.74 -4.56
C ASN A 156 6.35 -8.89 -5.49
N SER A 157 7.01 -10.04 -5.42
CA SER A 157 6.65 -11.20 -6.25
C SER A 157 5.22 -11.71 -5.97
N ALA A 158 4.79 -11.79 -4.71
CA ALA A 158 3.44 -12.22 -4.36
C ALA A 158 2.39 -11.22 -4.87
N PHE A 159 2.66 -9.92 -4.72
CA PHE A 159 1.80 -8.86 -5.23
C PHE A 159 1.69 -8.91 -6.75
N ILE A 160 2.82 -8.92 -7.47
CA ILE A 160 2.86 -9.00 -8.94
C ILE A 160 2.22 -10.29 -9.47
N ASN A 161 2.45 -11.43 -8.81
CA ASN A 161 1.80 -12.69 -9.16
C ASN A 161 0.28 -12.61 -8.97
N TYR A 162 -0.17 -11.97 -7.89
CA TYR A 162 -1.60 -11.76 -7.62
C TYR A 162 -2.24 -10.86 -8.69
N LEU A 163 -1.59 -9.78 -9.09
CA LEU A 163 -2.05 -8.90 -10.17
C LEU A 163 -2.08 -9.60 -11.55
N ASN A 164 -1.29 -10.66 -11.73
CA ASN A 164 -1.32 -11.52 -12.92
C ASN A 164 -2.30 -12.70 -12.80
N SER A 165 -2.97 -12.87 -11.66
CA SER A 165 -3.90 -13.98 -11.46
C SER A 165 -5.14 -13.82 -12.35
N ALA A 166 -5.88 -14.91 -12.52
CA ALA A 166 -7.09 -14.90 -13.35
C ALA A 166 -8.23 -14.06 -12.76
N ASN A 167 -8.26 -13.89 -11.43
CA ASN A 167 -9.34 -13.20 -10.71
C ASN A 167 -8.75 -12.32 -9.60
N PRO A 168 -8.04 -11.23 -9.95
CA PRO A 168 -7.58 -10.26 -8.97
C PRO A 168 -8.79 -9.61 -8.27
N ALA A 169 -8.58 -9.17 -7.03
CA ALA A 169 -9.65 -8.59 -6.22
C ALA A 169 -10.15 -7.25 -6.78
N ASN A 170 -11.41 -6.91 -6.48
CA ASN A 170 -12.02 -5.63 -6.87
C ASN A 170 -11.37 -4.42 -6.18
N TYR A 171 -10.84 -4.63 -4.97
CA TYR A 171 -10.10 -3.64 -4.21
C TYR A 171 -8.81 -4.25 -3.69
N ILE A 172 -7.69 -3.65 -4.05
CA ILE A 172 -6.36 -4.15 -3.70
C ILE A 172 -5.59 -3.05 -3.00
N TRP A 173 -5.06 -3.36 -1.82
CA TRP A 173 -4.24 -2.46 -1.03
C TRP A 173 -2.79 -2.92 -1.01
N PHE A 174 -1.86 -1.98 -1.11
CA PHE A 174 -0.44 -2.25 -0.95
C PHE A 174 0.19 -1.17 -0.08
N THR A 175 0.80 -1.59 1.04
CA THR A 175 1.60 -0.72 1.92
C THR A 175 3.09 -1.03 1.72
N PRO A 176 3.90 -0.08 1.22
CA PRO A 176 5.36 -0.16 1.23
C PRO A 176 5.94 0.00 2.64
N THR A 177 7.21 -0.34 2.84
CA THR A 177 7.91 -0.03 4.10
C THR A 177 8.11 1.48 4.32
N ASP A 178 8.43 1.89 5.54
CA ASP A 178 8.80 3.27 5.92
C ASP A 178 9.92 3.85 5.05
N SER A 179 10.84 2.98 4.63
CA SER A 179 11.93 3.37 3.75
C SER A 179 11.42 3.76 2.36
N HIS A 180 10.43 3.02 1.84
CA HIS A 180 9.89 3.18 0.49
C HIS A 180 8.74 4.17 0.42
N ASN A 181 8.00 4.30 1.52
CA ASN A 181 6.87 5.20 1.62
C ASN A 181 7.31 6.64 1.93
N MET A 182 8.60 6.94 2.10
CA MET A 182 9.18 8.26 2.43
C MET A 182 9.03 8.72 3.89
N HIS A 183 8.66 7.84 4.82
CA HIS A 183 8.59 8.19 6.24
C HIS A 183 9.96 8.54 6.83
N ASP A 184 10.96 7.68 6.57
CA ASP A 184 12.31 7.80 7.15
C ASP A 184 13.36 8.36 6.17
N ASN A 185 12.94 8.68 4.95
CA ASN A 185 13.85 8.97 3.84
C ASN A 185 13.39 10.17 3.01
N SER A 186 14.25 10.59 2.06
CA SER A 186 13.92 11.68 1.14
C SER A 186 12.78 11.32 0.17
N VAL A 187 12.06 12.36 -0.28
CA VAL A 187 11.11 12.27 -1.40
C VAL A 187 11.71 11.55 -2.61
N GLN A 188 12.99 11.80 -2.91
CA GLN A 188 13.66 11.16 -4.03
C GLN A 188 13.79 9.63 -3.87
N THR A 189 13.95 9.14 -2.64
CA THR A 189 14.04 7.70 -2.36
C THR A 189 12.72 7.01 -2.68
N GLY A 190 11.59 7.55 -2.22
CA GLY A 190 10.28 6.99 -2.54
C GLY A 190 9.90 7.16 -4.00
N ASP A 191 10.32 8.24 -4.68
CA ASP A 191 10.07 8.44 -6.11
C ASP A 191 10.79 7.38 -6.95
N ASN A 192 12.06 7.08 -6.61
CA ASN A 192 12.83 6.01 -7.23
C ASN A 192 12.23 4.63 -6.99
N TYR A 193 11.75 4.37 -5.76
CA TYR A 193 11.05 3.13 -5.43
C TYR A 193 9.77 2.99 -6.27
N LEU A 194 8.94 4.05 -6.33
CA LEU A 194 7.70 4.05 -7.08
C LEU A 194 7.95 3.85 -8.58
N ALA A 195 8.97 4.48 -9.15
CA ALA A 195 9.39 4.26 -10.53
C ALA A 195 9.76 2.79 -10.77
N SER A 196 10.53 2.21 -9.84
CA SER A 196 10.97 0.82 -9.92
C SER A 196 9.80 -0.17 -9.81
N LEU A 197 8.87 0.07 -8.89
CA LEU A 197 7.68 -0.75 -8.69
C LEU A 197 6.74 -0.71 -9.91
N LEU A 198 6.47 0.49 -10.43
CA LEU A 198 5.48 0.69 -11.47
C LEU A 198 5.98 0.33 -12.87
N VAL A 199 7.19 0.74 -13.24
CA VAL A 199 7.72 0.58 -14.61
C VAL A 199 9.09 -0.07 -14.68
N GLY A 200 9.83 -0.12 -13.57
CA GLY A 200 11.19 -0.65 -13.51
C GLY A 200 12.23 0.33 -14.06
N SER A 201 13.50 0.13 -13.69
CA SER A 201 14.60 1.00 -14.14
C SER A 201 14.74 1.03 -15.67
N GLY A 202 14.53 2.21 -16.27
CA GLY A 202 14.54 2.41 -17.73
C GLY A 202 13.24 1.99 -18.44
N GLY A 203 12.21 1.56 -17.72
CA GLY A 203 10.87 1.35 -18.26
C GLY A 203 10.08 2.65 -18.39
N THR A 204 9.00 2.60 -19.16
CA THR A 204 8.05 3.72 -19.33
C THR A 204 6.62 3.26 -19.08
N LEU A 205 5.66 4.18 -18.96
CA LEU A 205 4.25 3.81 -18.84
C LEU A 205 3.75 3.00 -20.05
N SER A 206 4.27 3.30 -21.25
CA SER A 206 3.90 2.61 -22.48
C SER A 206 4.65 1.29 -22.71
N ASN A 207 5.82 1.13 -22.09
CA ASN A 207 6.64 -0.08 -22.18
C ASN A 207 7.28 -0.38 -20.81
N PRO A 208 6.47 -0.79 -19.82
CA PRO A 208 6.97 -1.13 -18.49
C PRO A 208 7.76 -2.44 -18.57
N ARG A 209 8.83 -2.56 -17.78
CA ARG A 209 9.64 -3.79 -17.76
C ARG A 209 8.83 -4.97 -17.21
N PRO A 210 9.05 -6.20 -17.71
CA PRO A 210 8.43 -7.39 -17.14
C PRO A 210 8.66 -7.49 -15.63
N GLY A 211 7.62 -7.92 -14.91
CA GLY A 211 7.66 -8.07 -13.46
C GLY A 211 7.23 -6.82 -12.68
N THR A 212 6.94 -5.70 -13.34
CA THR A 212 6.48 -4.46 -12.70
C THR A 212 4.95 -4.37 -12.66
N VAL A 213 4.39 -3.51 -11.80
CA VAL A 213 2.93 -3.38 -11.62
C VAL A 213 2.22 -3.08 -12.94
N LEU A 214 2.71 -2.11 -13.71
CA LEU A 214 2.06 -1.72 -14.97
C LEU A 214 2.29 -2.73 -16.10
N SER A 215 3.20 -3.70 -15.93
CA SER A 215 3.37 -4.81 -16.88
C SER A 215 2.38 -5.95 -16.68
N THR A 216 1.64 -5.98 -15.56
CA THR A 216 0.72 -7.07 -15.18
C THR A 216 -0.52 -7.14 -16.07
N SER A 217 -1.18 -8.31 -16.10
CA SER A 217 -2.42 -8.49 -16.86
C SER A 217 -3.56 -7.60 -16.37
N LEU A 218 -3.61 -7.23 -15.08
CA LEU A 218 -4.63 -6.33 -14.54
C LEU A 218 -4.57 -4.93 -15.16
N PHE A 219 -3.37 -4.38 -15.36
CA PHE A 219 -3.18 -3.03 -15.92
C PHE A 219 -3.20 -2.98 -17.45
N LYS A 220 -3.26 -4.15 -18.10
CA LYS A 220 -3.46 -4.28 -19.56
C LYS A 220 -4.94 -4.33 -19.95
N GLN A 221 -5.84 -4.35 -18.97
CA GLN A 221 -7.29 -4.35 -19.15
C GLN A 221 -7.86 -2.96 -18.87
N SER A 222 -8.99 -2.62 -19.51
CA SER A 222 -9.76 -1.42 -19.15
C SER A 222 -10.45 -1.62 -17.80
N GLY A 223 -10.57 -0.55 -17.01
CA GLY A 223 -11.33 -0.55 -15.74
C GLY A 223 -10.49 -0.61 -14.47
N THR A 224 -9.16 -0.67 -14.58
CA THR A 224 -8.25 -0.60 -13.42
C THR A 224 -7.89 0.85 -13.11
N LEU A 225 -8.07 1.26 -11.85
CA LEU A 225 -7.62 2.55 -11.32
C LEU A 225 -6.43 2.32 -10.38
N LEU A 226 -5.28 2.91 -10.67
CA LEU A 226 -4.19 3.05 -9.71
C LEU A 226 -4.42 4.33 -8.91
N TYR A 227 -4.57 4.19 -7.59
CA TYR A 227 -4.66 5.30 -6.67
C TYR A 227 -3.45 5.32 -5.76
N ILE A 228 -2.69 6.41 -5.80
CA ILE A 228 -1.51 6.62 -4.96
C ILE A 228 -1.91 7.67 -3.92
N TRP A 229 -1.79 7.28 -2.65
CA TRP A 229 -2.20 8.06 -1.50
C TRP A 229 -1.10 8.01 -0.44
N TRP A 230 -1.08 9.04 0.42
CA TRP A 230 -0.24 9.10 1.59
C TRP A 230 -0.93 9.92 2.68
N ASP A 231 -0.53 9.62 3.90
CA ASP A 231 -0.89 10.23 5.17
C ASP A 231 -0.05 11.48 5.49
#